data_AF-A0A9D2T0M4-F1
#
_entry.id   AF-A0A9D2T0M4-F1
#
_cell.length_a   1.000
_cell.length_b   1.000
_cell.length_c   1.000
_cell.angle_alpha   90.00
_cell.angle_beta   90.00
_cell.angle_gamma   90.00
#
_symmetry.space_group_name_H-M   'P 1'
#
loop_
_entity.id
_entity.type
_entity.pdbx_description
1 polymer ?
#
loop_
_entity_poly.entity_id
_entity_poly.type
_entity_poly.pdbx_seq_one_letter_code
_entity_poly.pdbx_strand_id
1 'polypeptide(L)'
;MAEEQNTNECTEESCAGCAHADTCSSKKTDFREPANMYSSIKKVIGVVSGKGGVGKSLVTASLARMMREKGYNVGILDADITGPSIPKMYGVHTKAAATAENNILPCTAKDGTKIMSVNLLLEDESAPVIWRGP
;
A
#
# COMPACT_ATOMS: atom_id res chain seq x y z
N MET A 1 -15.78 36.58 44.47
CA MET A 1 -14.75 35.76 43.81
C MET A 1 -15.51 34.69 43.06
N ALA A 2 -15.85 34.98 41.80
CA ALA A 2 -16.70 34.13 40.97
C ALA A 2 -15.81 33.07 40.31
N GLU A 3 -16.24 31.81 40.39
CA GLU A 3 -15.65 30.69 39.67
C GLU A 3 -15.89 30.89 38.17
N GLU A 4 -14.82 31.06 37.40
CA GLU A 4 -14.89 31.00 35.93
C GLU A 4 -15.05 29.54 35.51
N GLN A 5 -16.27 29.20 35.08
CA GLN A 5 -16.55 27.95 34.39
C GLN A 5 -15.90 28.00 33.01
N ASN A 6 -14.88 27.18 32.81
CA ASN A 6 -14.20 27.02 31.53
C ASN A 6 -15.10 26.20 30.58
N THR A 7 -15.94 26.89 29.81
CA THR A 7 -16.69 26.30 28.70
C THR A 7 -15.73 26.03 27.55
N ASN A 8 -15.05 24.89 27.58
CA ASN A 8 -14.38 24.35 26.40
C ASN A 8 -15.46 24.03 25.35
N GLU A 9 -15.59 24.92 24.36
CA GLU A 9 -16.40 24.70 23.16
C GLU A 9 -15.94 23.41 22.47
N CYS A 10 -16.88 22.48 22.30
CA CYS A 10 -16.64 21.23 21.57
C CYS A 10 -16.62 21.54 20.07
N THR A 11 -15.46 21.35 19.42
CA THR A 11 -15.36 21.39 17.96
C THR A 11 -15.66 20.01 17.37
N GLU A 12 -16.37 19.96 16.24
CA GLU A 12 -16.86 18.73 15.59
C GLU A 12 -15.77 17.69 15.24
N GLU A 13 -14.51 18.12 15.24
CA GLU A 13 -13.37 17.34 14.77
C GLU A 13 -12.76 16.42 15.84
N SER A 14 -13.03 16.64 17.13
CA SER A 14 -12.38 15.91 18.22
C SER A 14 -13.38 15.39 19.26
N CYS A 15 -14.09 14.32 18.92
CA CYS A 15 -14.90 13.54 19.88
C CYS A 15 -14.07 12.75 20.91
N ALA A 16 -12.74 12.93 20.95
CA ALA A 16 -11.84 12.29 21.91
C ALA A 16 -11.97 12.95 23.29
N GLY A 17 -12.99 12.55 24.06
CA GLY A 17 -13.20 12.97 25.44
C GLY A 17 -14.65 13.32 25.81
N CYS A 18 -15.58 13.28 24.87
CA CYS A 18 -16.98 13.63 25.13
C CYS A 18 -17.78 12.45 25.69
N ALA A 19 -18.70 12.71 26.62
CA ALA A 19 -19.61 11.70 27.18
C ALA A 19 -20.54 11.04 26.14
N HIS A 20 -20.64 11.62 24.93
CA HIS A 20 -21.46 11.12 23.81
C HIS A 20 -20.62 10.59 22.65
N ALA A 21 -19.35 10.20 22.92
CA ALA A 21 -18.44 9.65 21.92
C ALA A 21 -19.00 8.42 21.19
N ASP A 22 -19.90 7.66 21.83
CA ASP A 22 -20.52 6.47 21.24
C ASP A 22 -21.62 6.75 20.20
N THR A 23 -22.24 7.94 20.23
CA THR A 23 -23.29 8.35 19.28
C THR A 23 -22.83 9.48 18.34
N CYS A 24 -21.53 9.82 18.37
CA CYS A 24 -20.93 10.89 17.58
C CYS A 24 -20.86 10.49 16.10
N SER A 25 -21.60 11.20 15.24
CA SER A 25 -21.66 11.01 13.79
C SER A 25 -20.34 11.31 13.07
N SER A 26 -19.39 12.00 13.72
CA SER A 26 -18.04 12.25 13.21
C SER A 26 -17.01 11.19 13.59
N LYS A 27 -17.44 10.02 14.12
CA LYS A 27 -16.56 8.88 14.39
C LYS A 27 -15.95 8.39 13.08
N LYS A 28 -14.66 8.71 12.85
CA LYS A 28 -13.92 8.23 11.69
C LYS A 28 -13.92 6.70 11.69
N THR A 29 -14.59 6.10 10.71
CA THR A 29 -14.55 4.67 10.49
C THR A 29 -13.11 4.26 10.20
N ASP A 30 -12.56 3.35 11.00
CA ASP A 30 -11.24 2.79 10.73
C ASP A 30 -11.39 1.74 9.61
N PHE A 31 -10.88 2.06 8.43
CA PHE A 31 -10.90 1.18 7.26
C PHE A 31 -9.67 0.25 7.19
N ARG A 32 -8.90 0.13 8.28
CA ARG A 32 -7.71 -0.74 8.32
C ARG A 32 -8.12 -2.18 8.57
N GLU A 33 -7.85 -3.03 7.60
CA GLU A 33 -7.87 -4.48 7.78
C GLU A 33 -6.66 -4.93 8.61
N PRO A 34 -6.80 -5.97 9.45
CA PRO A 34 -5.67 -6.56 10.15
C PRO A 34 -4.66 -7.10 9.14
N ALA A 35 -3.38 -6.83 9.38
CA ALA A 35 -2.30 -7.34 8.54
C ALA A 35 -2.31 -8.88 8.53
N ASN A 36 -2.02 -9.48 7.38
CA ASN A 36 -1.83 -10.92 7.26
C ASN A 36 -0.75 -11.38 8.26
N MET A 37 -0.95 -12.54 8.91
CA MET A 37 -0.05 -13.07 9.94
C MET A 37 1.41 -13.27 9.49
N TYR A 38 1.64 -13.43 8.19
CA TYR A 38 2.97 -13.56 7.58
C TYR A 38 3.60 -12.21 7.22
N SER A 39 2.89 -11.10 7.42
CA SER A 39 3.32 -9.75 7.07
C SER A 39 3.75 -8.97 8.30
N SER A 40 5.02 -8.56 8.33
CA SER A 40 5.55 -7.61 9.31
C SER A 40 6.22 -6.44 8.59
N ILE A 41 5.45 -5.38 8.36
CA ILE A 41 5.89 -4.20 7.60
C ILE A 41 6.10 -3.02 8.54
N LYS A 42 7.36 -2.60 8.71
CA LYS A 42 7.71 -1.48 9.60
C LYS A 42 7.31 -0.11 9.05
N LYS A 43 7.37 0.05 7.73
CA LYS A 43 7.14 1.32 7.02
C LYS A 43 6.44 1.04 5.69
N VAL A 44 5.36 1.76 5.44
CA VAL A 44 4.62 1.75 4.17
C VAL A 44 4.81 3.12 3.54
N ILE A 45 5.23 3.15 2.28
CA ILE A 45 5.42 4.38 1.50
C ILE A 45 4.49 4.30 0.30
N GLY A 46 3.49 5.19 0.26
CA GLY A 46 2.61 5.33 -0.89
C GLY A 46 3.26 6.21 -1.95
N VAL A 47 3.43 5.68 -3.16
CA VAL A 47 3.87 6.45 -4.33
C VAL A 47 2.68 6.56 -5.27
N VAL A 48 2.23 7.79 -5.54
CA VAL A 48 1.02 8.07 -6.34
C VAL A 48 1.30 9.14 -7.40
N SER A 49 0.55 9.12 -8.50
CA SER A 49 0.65 10.11 -9.57
C SER A 49 -0.72 10.44 -10.15
N GLY A 50 -0.99 11.73 -10.39
CA GLY A 50 -2.26 12.17 -11.00
C GLY A 50 -2.37 11.94 -12.52
N LYS A 51 -1.29 11.56 -13.19
CA LYS A 51 -1.23 11.30 -14.64
C LYS A 51 -0.32 10.11 -14.94
N GLY A 52 -0.60 9.39 -16.03
CA GLY A 52 0.28 8.34 -16.55
C GLY A 52 1.58 8.93 -17.13
N GLY A 53 2.66 8.14 -17.14
CA GLY A 53 3.92 8.51 -17.79
C GLY A 53 4.84 9.45 -17.02
N VAL A 54 4.48 9.89 -15.80
CA VAL A 54 5.31 10.81 -14.99
C VAL A 54 6.52 10.15 -14.31
N GLY A 55 6.75 8.85 -14.54
CA GLY A 55 7.86 8.12 -13.95
C GLY A 55 7.63 7.58 -12.54
N LYS A 56 6.37 7.43 -12.10
CA LYS A 56 6.03 6.83 -10.79
C LYS A 56 6.74 5.50 -10.53
N SER A 57 6.71 4.59 -11.49
CA SER A 57 7.32 3.25 -11.37
C SER A 57 8.85 3.36 -11.31
N LEU A 58 9.45 4.30 -12.05
CA LEU A 58 10.87 4.61 -11.98
C LEU A 58 11.29 5.12 -10.59
N VAL A 59 10.52 6.06 -10.03
CA VAL A 59 10.77 6.58 -8.67
C VAL A 59 10.64 5.45 -7.64
N THR A 60 9.63 4.60 -7.78
CA THR A 60 9.40 3.45 -6.88
C THR A 60 10.54 2.45 -6.92
N ALA A 61 10.96 2.03 -8.12
CA ALA A 61 12.08 1.09 -8.29
C ALA A 61 13.41 1.68 -7.81
N SER A 62 13.68 2.95 -8.11
CA SER A 62 14.89 3.65 -7.65
C SER A 62 14.95 3.75 -6.13
N LEU A 63 13.82 4.12 -5.50
CA LEU A 63 13.72 4.19 -4.05
C LEU A 63 13.95 2.82 -3.40
N ALA A 64 13.30 1.78 -3.93
CA ALA A 64 13.46 0.42 -3.42
C ALA A 64 14.91 -0.07 -3.52
N ARG A 65 15.56 0.15 -4.66
CA ARG A 65 16.98 -0.18 -4.87
C ARG A 65 17.88 0.53 -3.85
N MET A 66 17.72 1.85 -3.67
CA MET A 66 18.53 2.60 -2.70
C MET A 66 18.34 2.08 -1.27
N MET A 67 17.13 1.64 -0.91
CA MET A 67 16.87 1.06 0.40
C MET A 67 17.48 -0.34 0.55
N ARG A 68 17.51 -1.16 -0.52
CA ARG A 68 18.27 -2.42 -0.54
C ARG A 68 19.76 -2.20 -0.37
N GLU A 69 20.33 -1.22 -1.07
CA GLU A 69 21.76 -0.86 -0.96
C GLU A 69 22.14 -0.40 0.45
N LYS A 70 21.19 0.22 1.17
CA LYS A 70 21.33 0.57 2.60
C LYS A 70 21.11 -0.60 3.58
N GLY A 71 20.88 -1.82 3.07
CA GLY A 71 20.73 -3.04 3.89
C GLY A 71 19.32 -3.30 4.40
N TYR A 72 18.29 -2.59 3.91
CA TYR A 72 16.91 -2.83 4.33
C TYR A 72 16.28 -4.01 3.59
N ASN A 73 15.32 -4.68 4.24
CA ASN A 73 14.39 -5.60 3.57
C ASN A 73 13.29 -4.77 2.90
N VAL A 74 13.15 -4.93 1.58
CA VAL A 74 12.25 -4.11 0.77
C VAL A 74 11.29 -5.00 -0.01
N GLY A 75 10.02 -4.61 0.02
CA GLY A 75 8.98 -5.15 -0.83
C GLY A 75 8.35 -4.05 -1.68
N ILE A 76 7.96 -4.37 -2.91
CA ILE A 76 7.15 -3.50 -3.77
C ILE A 76 5.84 -4.23 -4.04
N LEU A 77 4.73 -3.55 -3.78
CA LEU A 77 3.40 -3.93 -4.24
C LEU A 77 2.98 -2.96 -5.34
N ASP A 78 2.92 -3.46 -6.56
CA ASP A 78 2.61 -2.69 -7.76
C ASP A 78 1.15 -2.93 -8.17
N ALA A 79 0.37 -1.84 -8.15
CA ALA A 79 -1.03 -1.81 -8.58
C ALA A 79 -1.20 -1.08 -9.93
N ASP A 80 -0.11 -0.76 -10.63
CA ASP A 80 -0.19 -0.09 -11.93
C ASP A 80 -0.69 -1.05 -13.01
N ILE A 81 -1.74 -0.63 -13.72
CA ILE A 81 -2.39 -1.42 -14.78
C ILE A 81 -1.87 -1.07 -16.18
N THR A 82 -1.43 0.17 -16.38
CA THR A 82 -1.26 0.76 -17.73
C THR A 82 0.17 1.20 -18.08
N GLY A 83 1.17 0.94 -17.23
CA GLY A 83 2.57 1.33 -17.45
C GLY A 83 3.53 0.14 -17.63
N PRO A 84 4.81 0.38 -18.00
CA PRO A 84 5.84 -0.66 -17.89
C PRO A 84 5.92 -1.10 -16.43
N SER A 85 5.59 -2.37 -16.18
CA SER A 85 5.40 -2.89 -14.83
C SER A 85 6.71 -2.92 -14.04
N ILE A 86 6.62 -2.74 -12.72
CA ILE A 86 7.79 -2.86 -11.82
C ILE A 86 8.55 -4.18 -12.04
N PRO A 87 7.89 -5.36 -12.17
CA PRO A 87 8.59 -6.61 -12.48
C PRO A 87 9.51 -6.52 -13.69
N LYS A 88 9.05 -5.90 -14.78
CA LYS A 88 9.84 -5.73 -16.01
C LYS A 88 11.08 -4.87 -15.77
N MET A 89 10.98 -3.81 -14.96
CA MET A 89 12.13 -2.96 -14.61
C MET A 89 13.21 -3.72 -13.82
N TYR A 90 12.80 -4.73 -13.05
CA TYR A 90 13.70 -5.61 -12.30
C TYR A 90 14.15 -6.85 -13.09
N GLY A 91 13.72 -7.01 -14.34
CA GLY A 91 13.99 -8.20 -15.15
C GLY A 91 13.35 -9.47 -14.59
N VAL A 92 12.24 -9.33 -13.87
CA VAL A 92 11.46 -10.45 -13.32
C VAL A 92 10.35 -10.80 -14.29
N HIS A 93 10.46 -11.99 -14.90
CA HIS A 93 9.50 -12.54 -15.87
C HIS A 93 8.78 -13.80 -15.37
N THR A 94 9.09 -14.21 -14.14
CA THR A 94 8.46 -15.39 -13.53
C THR A 94 7.12 -15.01 -12.93
N LYS A 95 6.10 -15.84 -13.16
CA LYS A 95 4.79 -15.68 -12.52
C LYS A 95 4.86 -15.86 -11.01
N ALA A 96 3.98 -15.19 -10.29
CA ALA A 96 3.85 -15.37 -8.85
C ALA A 96 3.34 -16.79 -8.55
N ALA A 97 3.92 -17.42 -7.52
CA ALA A 97 3.51 -18.76 -7.10
C ALA A 97 2.43 -18.67 -6.01
N ALA A 98 1.53 -19.65 -5.99
CA ALA A 98 0.59 -19.84 -4.89
C ALA A 98 1.10 -20.94 -3.94
N THR A 99 0.85 -20.78 -2.64
CA THR A 99 1.04 -21.86 -1.65
C THR A 99 -0.15 -22.83 -1.69
N ALA A 100 0.00 -24.00 -1.06
CA ALA A 100 -1.09 -24.96 -0.88
C ALA A 100 -2.28 -24.39 -0.09
N GLU A 101 -2.05 -23.33 0.67
CA GLU A 101 -3.05 -22.60 1.48
C GLU A 101 -3.65 -21.41 0.71
N ASN A 102 -3.48 -21.34 -0.61
CA ASN A 102 -3.92 -20.24 -1.48
C ASN A 102 -3.32 -18.86 -1.14
N ASN A 103 -2.15 -18.80 -0.51
CA ASN A 103 -1.42 -17.54 -0.34
C ASN A 103 -0.56 -17.24 -1.58
N ILE A 104 -0.50 -15.97 -2.01
CA ILE A 104 0.33 -15.56 -3.16
C ILE A 104 1.72 -15.14 -2.67
N LEU A 105 2.75 -15.77 -3.19
CA LEU A 105 4.16 -15.48 -2.86
C LEU A 105 4.74 -14.45 -3.83
N PRO A 106 5.43 -13.40 -3.33
CA PRO A 106 6.08 -12.42 -4.18
C PRO A 106 7.28 -13.03 -4.92
N CYS A 107 7.50 -12.56 -6.14
CA CYS A 107 8.72 -12.87 -6.88
C CYS A 107 9.90 -12.13 -6.26
N THR A 108 11.09 -12.73 -6.25
CA THR A 108 12.29 -12.10 -5.70
C THR A 108 13.22 -11.68 -6.83
N ALA A 109 13.55 -10.40 -6.90
CA ALA A 109 14.51 -9.87 -7.85
C ALA A 109 15.96 -10.23 -7.46
N LYS A 110 16.91 -10.02 -8.39
CA LYS A 110 18.33 -10.36 -8.17
C LYS A 110 18.96 -9.66 -6.97
N ASP A 111 18.51 -8.46 -6.63
CA ASP A 111 18.98 -7.69 -5.46
C ASP A 111 18.28 -8.10 -4.15
N GLY A 112 17.39 -9.09 -4.20
CA GLY A 112 16.58 -9.57 -3.08
C GLY A 112 15.32 -8.74 -2.80
N THR A 113 14.97 -7.76 -3.63
CA THR A 113 13.69 -7.05 -3.53
C THR A 113 12.54 -8.02 -3.80
N LYS A 114 11.56 -8.07 -2.89
CA LYS A 114 10.33 -8.86 -3.09
C LYS A 114 9.31 -8.03 -3.85
N ILE A 115 8.79 -8.55 -4.96
CA ILE A 115 7.93 -7.82 -5.87
C ILE A 115 6.63 -8.60 -6.04
N MET A 116 5.52 -7.91 -5.83
CA MET A 116 4.19 -8.37 -6.18
C MET A 116 3.55 -7.35 -7.13
N SER A 117 2.96 -7.83 -8.22
CA SER A 117 2.27 -7.02 -9.22
C SER A 117 1.17 -7.85 -9.86
N VAL A 118 0.08 -7.20 -10.28
CA VAL A 118 -0.99 -7.87 -11.03
C VAL A 118 -0.45 -8.52 -12.31
N ASN A 119 0.54 -7.90 -12.97
CA ASN A 119 1.15 -8.46 -14.18
C ASN A 119 1.83 -9.82 -13.96
N LEU A 120 2.22 -10.15 -12.72
CA LEU A 120 2.81 -11.46 -12.39
C LEU A 120 1.77 -12.58 -12.31
N LEU A 121 0.48 -12.24 -12.30
CA LEU A 121 -0.65 -13.17 -12.22
C LEU A 121 -1.29 -13.41 -13.59
N LEU A 122 -0.97 -12.58 -14.59
CA LEU A 122 -1.52 -12.69 -15.94
C LEU A 122 -0.78 -13.77 -16.73
N GLU A 123 -1.47 -14.34 -17.71
CA GLU A 123 -0.86 -15.30 -18.63
C GLU A 123 0.14 -14.64 -19.58
N ASP A 124 -0.20 -13.44 -20.02
CA ASP A 124 0.57 -12.57 -20.91
C ASP A 124 0.80 -11.22 -20.21
N GLU A 125 2.07 -10.80 -20.11
CA GLU A 125 2.47 -9.53 -19.48
C GLU A 125 1.92 -8.29 -20.21
N SER A 126 1.52 -8.44 -21.48
CA SER A 126 0.94 -7.38 -22.31
C SER A 126 -0.59 -7.39 -22.33
N ALA A 127 -1.23 -8.38 -21.69
CA ALA A 127 -2.68 -8.47 -21.65
C ALA A 127 -3.28 -7.31 -20.85
N PRO A 128 -4.30 -6.61 -21.37
CA PRO A 128 -5.00 -5.60 -20.61
C PRO A 128 -5.79 -6.25 -19.47
N VAL A 129 -5.64 -5.72 -18.25
CA VAL A 129 -6.47 -6.15 -17.11
C VAL A 129 -7.83 -5.46 -17.22
N ILE A 130 -8.88 -6.24 -17.47
CA ILE A 130 -10.25 -5.74 -17.42
C ILE A 130 -10.68 -5.72 -15.96
N TRP A 131 -10.69 -4.53 -15.36
CA TRP A 131 -11.28 -4.33 -14.04
C TRP A 131 -12.79 -4.26 -14.18
N ARG A 132 -13.49 -5.22 -13.56
CA ARG A 132 -14.93 -5.12 -13.35
C ARG A 132 -15.15 -4.44 -12.01
N GLY A 133 -15.81 -3.28 -12.03
CA GLY A 133 -16.29 -2.65 -10.80
C GLY A 133 -17.44 -3.47 -10.18
N PRO A 134 -17.81 -3.16 -8.92
CA PRO A 134 -19.11 -3.57 -8.38
C PRO A 134 -20.27 -2.98 -9.20
#